data_AF-A0A7C2QFI7-F1
#
_entry.id   AF-A0A7C2QFI7-F1
#
_cell.length_a   1.000
_cell.length_b   1.000
_cell.length_c   1.000
_cell.angle_alpha   90.00
_cell.angle_beta   90.00
_cell.angle_gamma   90.00
#
_symmetry.space_group_name_H-M   'P 1'
#
loop_
_entity.id
_entity.type
_entity.pdbx_description
1 polymer ?
#
loop_
_entity_poly.entity_id
_entity_poly.type
_entity_poly.pdbx_seq_one_letter_code
_entity_poly.pdbx_strand_id
1 'polypeptide(L)'
;MSKFHPIVIMLSWKTRLLKPEDVEAILAAIANIRVQPFTLTQIAELLPPEITKDKKKRRSVSNLLQALVQIGYLSKPSERKWLKNSPSLSHFLSPLLIELGEVERKVFERPAEERIIKLKQAPEKEQHKHVQTRKNAS
;
A
#
# COMPACT_ATOMS: atom_id res chain seq x y z
N MET A 1 -14.55 22.01 -4.42
CA MET A 1 -14.02 20.72 -3.89
C MET A 1 -15.05 19.63 -4.19
N SER A 2 -14.61 18.42 -4.58
CA SER A 2 -15.55 17.30 -4.77
C SER A 2 -16.24 17.00 -3.44
N LYS A 3 -17.57 16.78 -3.47
CA LYS A 3 -18.37 16.39 -2.31
C LYS A 3 -17.92 15.05 -1.71
N PHE A 4 -17.28 14.20 -2.51
CA PHE A 4 -16.94 12.82 -2.14
C PHE A 4 -15.43 12.63 -1.96
N HIS A 5 -15.07 11.70 -1.09
CA HIS A 5 -13.68 11.31 -0.87
C HIS A 5 -13.06 10.73 -2.18
N PRO A 6 -11.82 11.08 -2.55
CA PRO A 6 -11.21 10.63 -3.82
C PRO A 6 -11.22 9.11 -4.02
N ILE A 7 -10.94 8.33 -2.97
CA ILE A 7 -11.02 6.86 -3.02
C ILE A 7 -12.43 6.36 -3.35
N VAL A 8 -13.48 6.99 -2.81
CA VAL A 8 -14.87 6.64 -3.12
C VAL A 8 -15.15 6.88 -4.61
N ILE A 9 -14.67 8.01 -5.15
CA ILE A 9 -14.79 8.33 -6.57
C ILE A 9 -14.07 7.27 -7.41
N MET A 10 -12.82 6.93 -7.07
CA MET A 10 -12.06 5.91 -7.79
C MET A 10 -12.73 4.53 -7.75
N LEU A 11 -13.31 4.14 -6.61
CA LEU A 11 -14.04 2.88 -6.49
C LEU A 11 -15.32 2.89 -7.33
N SER A 12 -16.01 4.03 -7.41
CA SER A 12 -17.21 4.15 -8.26
C SER A 12 -16.92 3.93 -9.75
N TRP A 13 -15.70 4.26 -10.21
CA TRP A 13 -15.29 4.00 -11.60
C TRP A 13 -15.22 2.49 -11.93
N LYS A 14 -14.97 1.65 -10.94
CA LYS A 14 -14.95 0.18 -11.12
C LYS A 14 -16.36 -0.42 -11.18
N THR A 15 -17.40 0.38 -10.95
CA THR A 15 -18.79 -0.08 -10.81
C THR A 15 -19.72 0.77 -11.67
N ARG A 16 -20.15 0.22 -12.82
CA ARG A 16 -20.90 0.98 -13.85
C ARG A 16 -22.20 1.65 -13.36
N LEU A 17 -22.84 1.14 -12.31
CA LEU A 17 -24.17 1.59 -11.86
C LEU A 17 -24.21 2.13 -10.43
N LEU A 18 -23.08 2.13 -9.71
CA LEU A 18 -23.02 2.67 -8.36
C LEU A 18 -22.50 4.09 -8.42
N LYS A 19 -23.26 5.01 -7.84
CA LYS A 19 -22.81 6.38 -7.63
C LYS A 19 -21.89 6.44 -6.40
N PRO A 20 -21.11 7.52 -6.21
CA PRO A 20 -20.28 7.68 -5.01
C PRO A 20 -21.04 7.46 -3.69
N GLU A 21 -22.29 7.92 -3.59
CA GLU A 21 -23.15 7.72 -2.42
C GLU A 21 -23.46 6.24 -2.17
N ASP A 22 -23.69 5.47 -3.24
CA ASP A 22 -23.92 4.03 -3.16
C ASP A 22 -22.66 3.33 -2.63
N VAL A 23 -21.47 3.77 -3.07
CA VAL A 23 -20.18 3.22 -2.61
C VAL A 23 -19.95 3.53 -1.14
N GLU A 24 -20.23 4.75 -0.67
CA GLU A 24 -20.15 5.10 0.76
C GLU A 24 -21.05 4.21 1.62
N ALA A 25 -22.31 4.03 1.20
CA ALA A 25 -23.25 3.16 1.90
C ALA A 25 -22.74 1.72 1.97
N ILE A 26 -22.15 1.19 0.90
CA ILE A 26 -21.57 -0.16 0.86
C ILE A 26 -20.35 -0.28 1.76
N LEU A 27 -19.43 0.69 1.74
CA LEU A 27 -18.26 0.68 2.62
C LEU A 27 -18.66 0.78 4.09
N ALA A 28 -19.65 1.61 4.41
CA ALA A 28 -20.22 1.72 5.75
C ALA A 28 -20.88 0.41 6.19
N ALA A 29 -21.67 -0.23 5.32
CA ALA A 29 -22.28 -1.53 5.58
C ALA A 29 -21.21 -2.60 5.87
N ILE A 30 -20.14 -2.66 5.06
CA ILE A 30 -19.02 -3.59 5.29
C ILE A 30 -18.33 -3.30 6.63
N ALA A 31 -18.04 -2.03 6.95
CA ALA A 31 -17.39 -1.69 8.21
C ALA A 31 -18.23 -2.15 9.42
N ASN A 32 -19.55 -2.00 9.36
CA ASN A 32 -20.46 -2.28 10.46
C ASN A 32 -20.99 -3.72 10.51
N ILE A 33 -20.80 -4.54 9.46
CA ILE A 33 -21.24 -5.93 9.49
C ILE A 33 -20.46 -6.73 10.56
N ARG A 34 -21.20 -7.33 11.50
CA ARG A 34 -20.63 -8.08 12.63
C ARG A 34 -20.46 -9.57 12.32
N VAL A 35 -21.29 -10.12 11.45
CA VAL A 35 -21.22 -11.54 11.04
C VAL A 35 -20.08 -11.72 10.06
N GLN A 36 -19.22 -12.70 10.32
CA GLN A 36 -18.10 -13.07 9.45
C GLN A 36 -17.95 -14.60 9.37
N PRO A 37 -17.74 -15.18 8.16
CA PRO A 37 -17.83 -14.55 6.85
C PRO A 37 -19.26 -14.07 6.55
N PHE A 38 -19.40 -12.98 5.79
CA PHE A 38 -20.70 -12.45 5.38
C PHE A 38 -21.05 -12.79 3.94
N THR A 39 -22.34 -12.68 3.61
CA THR A 39 -22.92 -12.89 2.28
C THR A 39 -23.45 -11.58 1.68
N LEU A 40 -23.76 -11.59 0.39
CA LEU A 40 -24.38 -10.43 -0.28
C LEU A 40 -25.77 -10.11 0.30
N THR A 41 -26.49 -11.11 0.81
CA THR A 41 -27.79 -10.92 1.46
C THR A 41 -27.63 -10.16 2.77
N GLN A 42 -26.66 -10.55 3.61
CA GLN A 42 -26.41 -9.87 4.89
C GLN A 42 -25.92 -8.44 4.70
N ILE A 43 -25.14 -8.17 3.64
CA ILE A 43 -24.83 -6.77 3.28
C ILE A 43 -26.09 -6.03 2.82
N ALA A 44 -26.94 -6.66 2.00
CA ALA A 44 -28.14 -6.01 1.48
C ALA A 44 -29.10 -5.58 2.60
N GLU A 45 -29.13 -6.27 3.74
CA GLU A 45 -29.92 -5.89 4.92
C GLU A 45 -29.48 -4.54 5.53
N LEU A 46 -28.24 -4.10 5.27
CA LEU A 46 -27.69 -2.83 5.75
C LEU A 46 -27.74 -1.71 4.70
N LEU A 47 -28.22 -2.00 3.49
CA LEU A 47 -28.20 -1.06 2.38
C LEU A 47 -29.57 -0.40 2.14
N PRO A 48 -29.59 0.85 1.65
CA PRO A 48 -30.81 1.51 1.24
C PRO A 48 -31.60 0.71 0.18
N PRO A 49 -32.95 0.76 0.20
CA PRO A 49 -33.82 0.05 -0.74
C PRO A 49 -33.51 0.34 -2.22
N GLU A 50 -33.02 1.54 -2.52
CA GLU A 50 -32.66 2.00 -3.86
C GLU A 50 -31.53 1.17 -4.48
N ILE A 51 -30.67 0.58 -3.64
CA ILE A 51 -29.58 -0.31 -4.07
C ILE A 51 -30.07 -1.77 -4.14
N THR A 52 -30.88 -2.19 -3.17
CA THR A 52 -31.23 -3.60 -2.97
C THR A 52 -32.36 -4.09 -3.88
N LYS A 53 -33.31 -3.21 -4.22
CA LYS A 53 -34.45 -3.52 -5.11
C LYS A 53 -34.03 -3.63 -6.58
N ASP A 54 -33.00 -2.89 -7.00
CA ASP A 54 -32.48 -2.97 -8.37
C ASP A 54 -31.49 -4.14 -8.51
N LYS A 55 -31.89 -5.17 -9.26
CA LYS A 55 -31.06 -6.36 -9.54
C LYS A 55 -29.72 -6.00 -10.19
N LYS A 56 -29.66 -4.98 -11.05
CA LYS A 56 -28.43 -4.55 -11.73
C LYS A 56 -27.49 -3.82 -10.76
N LYS A 57 -28.03 -2.98 -9.88
CA LYS A 57 -27.25 -2.38 -8.78
C LYS A 57 -26.73 -3.45 -7.83
N ARG A 58 -27.56 -4.40 -7.41
CA ARG A 58 -27.14 -5.53 -6.55
C ARG A 58 -26.00 -6.35 -7.18
N ARG A 59 -26.03 -6.58 -8.50
CA ARG A 59 -24.90 -7.17 -9.22
C ARG A 59 -23.64 -6.29 -9.16
N SER A 60 -23.80 -4.98 -9.28
CA SER A 60 -22.69 -4.03 -9.16
C SER A 60 -22.11 -3.98 -7.74
N VAL A 61 -22.92 -4.21 -6.69
CA VAL A 61 -22.42 -4.42 -5.31
C VAL A 61 -21.50 -5.63 -5.26
N SER A 62 -21.91 -6.76 -5.84
CA SER A 62 -21.05 -7.96 -5.91
C SER A 62 -19.73 -7.68 -6.64
N ASN A 63 -19.77 -6.91 -7.73
CA ASN A 63 -18.55 -6.50 -8.45
C ASN A 63 -17.65 -5.61 -7.59
N LEU A 64 -18.21 -4.67 -6.83
CA LEU A 64 -17.44 -3.88 -5.86
C LEU A 64 -16.78 -4.78 -4.82
N LEU A 65 -17.51 -5.75 -4.26
CA LEU A 65 -16.93 -6.71 -3.32
C LEU A 65 -15.79 -7.51 -3.95
N GLN A 66 -15.87 -7.88 -5.23
CA GLN A 66 -14.74 -8.51 -5.93
C GLN A 66 -13.56 -7.56 -6.12
N ALA A 67 -13.79 -6.29 -6.44
CA ALA A 67 -12.72 -5.30 -6.52
C ALA A 67 -12.04 -5.11 -5.15
N LEU A 68 -12.81 -5.12 -4.06
CA LEU A 68 -12.30 -5.07 -2.70
C LEU A 68 -11.50 -6.33 -2.32
N VAL A 69 -11.81 -7.49 -2.94
CA VAL A 69 -10.96 -8.69 -2.83
C VAL A 69 -9.66 -8.53 -3.60
N GLN A 70 -9.70 -7.98 -4.81
CA GLN A 70 -8.51 -7.79 -5.64
C GLN A 70 -7.46 -6.88 -4.98
N ILE A 71 -7.91 -5.87 -4.23
CA ILE A 71 -6.99 -4.99 -3.49
C ILE A 71 -6.60 -5.56 -2.12
N GLY A 72 -7.10 -6.72 -1.72
CA GLY A 72 -6.74 -7.39 -0.47
C GLY A 72 -7.52 -6.93 0.77
N TYR A 73 -8.46 -6.00 0.66
CA TYR A 73 -9.29 -5.59 1.81
C TYR A 73 -10.24 -6.70 2.26
N LEU A 74 -10.81 -7.43 1.30
CA LEU A 74 -11.64 -8.61 1.54
C LEU A 74 -10.92 -9.89 1.11
N SER A 75 -11.22 -10.98 1.80
CA SER A 75 -10.88 -12.35 1.36
C SER A 75 -12.15 -13.08 0.90
N LYS A 76 -11.99 -14.08 0.03
CA LYS A 76 -13.10 -14.85 -0.54
C LYS A 76 -13.01 -16.33 -0.14
N PRO A 77 -13.48 -16.71 1.07
CA PRO A 77 -13.42 -18.10 1.55
C PRO A 77 -14.34 -19.06 0.77
N SER A 78 -15.35 -18.55 0.06
CA SER A 78 -16.17 -19.34 -0.87
C SER A 78 -16.79 -18.42 -1.93
N GLU A 79 -17.39 -18.98 -2.97
CA GLU A 79 -17.99 -18.19 -4.07
C GLU A 79 -18.95 -17.09 -3.60
N ARG A 80 -19.70 -17.35 -2.52
CA ARG A 80 -20.80 -16.50 -2.03
C ARG A 80 -20.52 -15.82 -0.68
N LYS A 81 -19.31 -15.99 -0.13
CA LYS A 81 -18.93 -15.43 1.16
C LYS A 81 -17.68 -14.57 1.05
N TRP A 82 -17.65 -13.51 1.83
CA TRP A 82 -16.53 -12.59 1.97
C TRP A 82 -16.13 -12.47 3.44
N LEU A 83 -14.86 -12.22 3.68
CA LEU A 83 -14.27 -12.02 5.00
C LEU A 83 -13.51 -10.70 4.99
N LYS A 84 -13.62 -9.89 6.04
CA LYS A 84 -12.86 -8.65 6.20
C LYS A 84 -11.47 -8.96 6.73
N ASN A 85 -10.45 -8.43 6.08
CA ASN A 85 -9.07 -8.54 6.56
C ASN A 85 -8.69 -7.38 7.51
N SER A 86 -9.56 -6.37 7.63
CA SER A 86 -9.38 -5.21 8.51
C SER A 86 -10.76 -4.65 8.94
N PRO A 87 -10.87 -3.93 10.08
CA PRO A 87 -12.16 -3.41 10.56
C PRO A 87 -12.86 -2.44 9.58
N SER A 88 -12.09 -1.64 8.83
CA SER A 88 -12.59 -0.76 7.78
C SER A 88 -11.57 -0.60 6.66
N LEU A 89 -12.00 -0.01 5.52
CA LEU A 89 -11.10 0.27 4.40
C LEU A 89 -9.99 1.26 4.78
N SER A 90 -10.27 2.25 5.63
CA SER A 90 -9.24 3.19 6.09
C SER A 90 -8.15 2.48 6.90
N HIS A 91 -8.53 1.62 7.85
CA HIS A 91 -7.56 0.82 8.62
C HIS A 91 -6.73 -0.11 7.73
N PHE A 92 -7.32 -0.62 6.64
CA PHE A 92 -6.61 -1.43 5.66
C PHE A 92 -5.58 -0.62 4.85
N LEU A 93 -5.96 0.57 4.39
CA LEU A 93 -5.11 1.38 3.52
C LEU A 93 -4.00 2.12 4.26
N SER A 94 -4.18 2.44 5.55
CA SER A 94 -3.19 3.20 6.33
C SER A 94 -1.75 2.66 6.23
N PRO A 95 -1.46 1.37 6.52
CA PRO A 95 -0.11 0.85 6.37
C PRO A 95 0.37 0.85 4.90
N LEU A 96 -0.51 0.50 3.95
CA LEU A 96 -0.16 0.43 2.52
C LEU A 96 0.24 1.80 1.95
N LEU A 97 -0.39 2.88 2.43
CA LEU A 97 -0.05 4.24 2.00
C LEU A 97 1.31 4.70 2.53
N ILE A 98 1.70 4.24 3.73
CA ILE A 98 3.04 4.50 4.28
C ILE A 98 4.08 3.77 3.44
N GLU A 99 3.87 2.47 3.19
CA GLU A 99 4.74 1.64 2.35
C GLU A 99 4.86 2.21 0.92
N LEU A 100 3.75 2.66 0.32
CA LEU A 100 3.76 3.30 -0.98
C LEU A 100 4.62 4.56 -0.98
N GLY A 101 4.51 5.40 0.05
CA GLY A 101 5.33 6.60 0.18
C GLY A 101 6.83 6.30 0.35
N GLU A 102 7.21 5.15 0.88
CA GLU A 102 8.62 4.70 0.89
C GLU A 102 9.07 4.23 -0.49
N VAL A 103 8.21 3.48 -1.21
CA VAL A 103 8.49 3.04 -2.58
C VAL A 103 8.68 4.23 -3.52
N GLU A 104 7.82 5.25 -3.42
CA GLU A 104 7.91 6.46 -4.23
C GLU A 104 9.19 7.27 -3.94
N ARG A 105 9.64 7.32 -2.68
CA ARG A 105 10.88 8.02 -2.29
C ARG A 105 12.14 7.33 -2.81
N LYS A 106 12.19 5.99 -2.78
CA LYS A 106 13.34 5.21 -3.26
C LYS A 106 13.71 5.49 -4.72
N VAL A 107 12.75 5.89 -5.56
CA VAL A 107 13.00 6.22 -6.97
C VAL A 107 13.89 7.47 -7.13
N PHE A 108 13.89 8.37 -6.14
CA PHE A 108 14.60 9.65 -6.21
C PHE A 108 15.84 9.74 -5.31
N GLU A 109 16.16 8.69 -4.54
CA GLU A 109 17.43 8.58 -3.84
C GLU A 109 18.55 8.38 -4.87
N ARG A 110 19.10 9.49 -5.38
CA ARG A 110 20.35 9.47 -6.15
C ARG A 110 21.42 8.81 -5.28
N PRO A 111 22.25 7.89 -5.82
CA PRO A 111 23.41 7.44 -5.08
C PRO A 111 24.22 8.68 -4.70
N ALA A 112 24.40 8.90 -3.40
CA ALA A 112 25.27 9.95 -2.91
C ALA A 112 26.62 9.75 -3.59
N GLU A 113 27.07 10.71 -4.38
CA GLU A 113 28.41 10.68 -4.97
C GLU A 113 29.39 10.41 -3.84
N GLU A 114 30.01 9.22 -3.86
CA GLU A 114 31.12 8.91 -2.98
C GLU A 114 32.14 10.02 -3.17
N ARG A 115 32.28 10.89 -2.17
CA ARG A 115 33.39 11.83 -2.11
C ARG A 115 34.64 11.00 -1.98
N ILE A 116 35.26 10.69 -3.11
CA ILE A 116 36.62 10.15 -3.18
C ILE A 116 37.52 11.24 -2.58
N ILE A 117 37.82 11.11 -1.29
CA ILE A 117 38.87 11.89 -0.64
C ILE A 117 40.16 11.43 -1.29
N LYS A 118 40.63 12.18 -2.30
CA LYS A 118 42.00 12.06 -2.81
C LYS A 118 42.94 12.41 -1.66
N LEU A 119 43.41 11.39 -0.94
CA LEU A 119 44.59 11.48 -0.10
C LEU A 119 45.76 11.91 -0.99
N LYS A 120 46.05 13.22 -0.99
CA LYS A 120 47.31 13.75 -1.52
C LYS A 120 48.44 13.04 -0.76
N GLN A 121 49.19 12.21 -1.46
CA GLN A 121 50.48 11.72 -0.99
C GLN A 121 51.38 12.95 -0.73
N ALA A 122 51.76 13.15 0.53
CA ALA A 122 52.82 14.08 0.87
C ALA A 122 54.18 13.41 0.54
N PRO A 123 55.14 14.13 -0.05
CA PRO A 123 56.48 13.59 -0.27
C PRO A 123 57.27 13.71 1.04
N GLU A 124 57.46 12.61 1.75
CA GLU A 124 58.43 12.55 2.85
C GLU A 124 59.74 11.91 2.41
N LYS A 125 60.65 12.81 2.03
CA LYS A 125 62.06 12.89 2.44
C LYS A 125 62.91 11.62 2.29
N GLU A 126 63.81 11.68 1.30
CA GLU A 126 65.11 11.02 1.33
C GLU A 126 65.75 11.13 2.72
N GLN A 127 65.84 10.01 3.42
CA GLN A 127 66.83 9.81 4.46
C GLN A 127 67.80 8.76 3.94
N HIS A 128 68.95 9.23 3.45
CA HIS A 128 70.12 8.42 3.22
C HIS A 128 70.45 7.65 4.50
N LYS A 129 70.16 6.35 4.50
CA LYS A 129 70.73 5.39 5.46
C LYS A 129 72.22 5.30 5.16
N HIS A 130 73.04 6.03 5.91
CA HIS A 130 74.46 5.69 6.02
C HIS A 130 74.57 4.47 6.92
N VAL A 131 74.95 3.35 6.30
CA VAL A 131 75.12 2.04 6.88
C VAL A 131 76.30 2.09 7.87
N GLN A 132 76.01 1.99 9.17
CA GLN A 132 77.01 1.55 10.14
C GLN A 132 77.00 0.01 10.18
N THR A 133 77.90 -0.59 9.42
CA THR A 133 78.29 -2.00 9.61
C THR A 133 79.06 -2.14 10.92
N ARG A 134 78.52 -2.95 11.83
CA ARG A 134 79.23 -3.51 12.98
C ARG A 134 79.64 -4.96 12.68
N LYS A 135 80.81 -5.34 13.23
CA LYS A 135 81.37 -6.69 13.47
C LYS A 135 82.10 -7.34 12.30
N ASN A 136 83.15 -8.16 12.46
CA ASN A 136 84.21 -8.46 13.44
C ASN A 136 84.88 -9.75 12.89
N ALA A 137 86.12 -10.04 13.30
CA ALA A 137 86.88 -11.30 13.11
C ALA A 137 87.49 -11.48 11.70
N SER A 138 88.75 -11.88 11.52
CA SER A 138 89.79 -12.45 12.39
C SER A 138 91.16 -12.08 11.84
#